data_AF-A0A3N5KXA2-F1
#
_entry.id   AF-A0A3N5KXA2-F1
#
_cell.length_a   1.000
_cell.length_b   1.000
_cell.length_c   1.000
_cell.angle_alpha   90.00
_cell.angle_beta   90.00
_cell.angle_gamma   90.00
#
_symmetry.space_group_name_H-M   'P 1'
#
loop_
_entity.id
_entity.type
_entity.pdbx_description
1 polymer ?
#
loop_
_entity_poly.entity_id
_entity_poly.type
_entity_poly.pdbx_seq_one_letter_code
_entity_poly.pdbx_strand_id
1 'polypeptide(L)' 'MSDLHKCPNCGREAKKNIDSSWFYLHTCRKCGKKYCSECGDGDGTKCPKCGSAEYSDYDKVYSNK' A
#
# COMPACT_ATOMS: atom_id res chain seq x y z
N MET A 1 4.39 -6.20 16.92
CA MET A 1 4.87 -5.96 15.54
C MET A 1 3.73 -5.26 14.81
N SER A 2 3.99 -4.25 13.99
CA SER A 2 2.92 -3.51 13.33
C SER A 2 2.38 -4.34 12.17
N ASP A 3 1.37 -5.14 12.46
CA ASP A 3 0.55 -5.97 11.60
C ASP A 3 -0.15 -5.13 10.51
N LEU A 4 0.62 -4.73 9.49
CA LEU A 4 0.13 -4.06 8.29
C LEU A 4 -0.60 -5.10 7.43
N HIS A 5 -1.85 -5.40 7.79
CA HIS A 5 -2.75 -6.27 7.03
C HIS A 5 -3.66 -5.52 6.05
N LYS A 6 -3.62 -4.18 6.10
CA LYS A 6 -4.46 -3.31 5.29
C LYS A 6 -3.79 -2.04 4.86
N CYS A 7 -4.23 -1.53 3.73
CA CYS A 7 -3.85 -0.21 3.23
C CYS A 7 -4.42 0.86 4.18
N PRO A 8 -3.58 1.69 4.82
CA PRO A 8 -4.06 2.72 5.72
C PRO A 8 -4.74 3.89 4.98
N ASN A 9 -4.66 3.94 3.65
CA ASN A 9 -5.29 5.00 2.86
C ASN A 9 -6.73 4.67 2.43
N CYS A 10 -6.98 3.45 1.94
CA CYS A 10 -8.32 3.02 1.48
C CYS A 10 -8.94 1.89 2.31
N GLY A 11 -8.22 1.33 3.28
CA GLY A 11 -8.69 0.19 4.07
C GLY A 11 -8.63 -1.15 3.34
N ARG A 12 -8.07 -1.22 2.12
CA ARG A 12 -7.94 -2.47 1.36
C ARG A 12 -7.13 -3.51 2.14
N GLU A 13 -7.72 -4.66 2.40
CA GLU A 13 -7.09 -5.81 3.03
C GLU A 13 -6.57 -6.78 1.98
N ALA A 14 -5.51 -7.51 2.32
CA ALA A 14 -5.07 -8.63 1.52
C ALA A 14 -6.11 -9.73 1.71
N LYS A 15 -6.95 -9.95 0.70
CA LYS A 15 -7.88 -11.08 0.72
C LYS A 15 -7.14 -12.34 0.32
N LYS A 16 -7.41 -13.45 1.01
CA LYS A 16 -7.06 -14.80 0.56
C LYS A 16 -7.86 -15.14 -0.69
N ASN A 17 -7.40 -14.67 -1.84
CA ASN A 17 -7.90 -15.10 -3.13
C ASN A 17 -6.83 -15.96 -3.84
N ILE A 18 -7.28 -16.83 -4.75
CA ILE A 18 -6.49 -17.87 -5.44
C ILE A 18 -5.22 -17.32 -6.11
N ASP A 19 -5.21 -16.05 -6.53
CA ASP A 19 -4.11 -15.48 -7.33
C ASP A 19 -3.01 -14.78 -6.54
N SER A 20 -3.30 -14.22 -5.35
CA SER A 20 -2.28 -13.57 -4.51
C SER A 20 -2.83 -13.31 -3.11
N SER A 21 -2.18 -13.89 -2.09
CA SER A 21 -2.51 -13.68 -0.67
C SER A 21 -1.85 -12.44 -0.06
N TRP A 22 -1.30 -11.56 -0.89
CA TRP A 22 -0.54 -10.40 -0.46
C TRP A 22 -0.59 -9.28 -1.52
N PHE A 23 -0.36 -8.03 -1.10
CA PHE A 23 -0.23 -6.88 -2.01
C PHE A 23 0.86 -5.92 -1.54
N TYR A 24 1.31 -5.04 -2.43
CA TYR A 24 2.34 -4.05 -2.13
C TYR A 24 1.75 -2.73 -1.62
N LEU A 25 2.41 -2.16 -0.62
CA LEU A 25 2.21 -0.79 -0.14
C LEU A 25 3.43 0.05 -0.44
N HIS A 26 3.19 1.22 -1.02
CA HIS A 26 4.16 2.25 -1.29
C HIS A 26 4.26 3.21 -0.11
N THR A 27 5.46 3.51 0.34
CA THR A 27 5.71 4.56 1.34
C THR A 27 6.11 5.86 0.66
N CYS A 28 5.33 6.92 0.84
CA CYS A 28 5.68 8.24 0.32
C CYS A 28 6.81 8.86 1.15
N ARG A 29 7.92 9.26 0.51
CA ARG A 29 9.05 9.92 1.19
C ARG A 29 8.71 11.33 1.68
N LYS A 30 7.79 12.03 1.02
CA LYS A 30 7.43 13.41 1.42
C LYS A 30 6.53 13.50 2.65
N CYS A 31 5.51 12.65 2.73
CA CYS A 31 4.54 12.71 3.84
C CYS A 31 4.66 11.54 4.83
N GLY A 32 5.49 10.54 4.54
CA GLY A 32 5.67 9.35 5.36
C GLY A 32 4.47 8.40 5.37
N LYS A 33 3.42 8.67 4.59
CA LYS A 33 2.23 7.82 4.55
C LYS A 33 2.40 6.65 3.59
N LYS A 34 1.90 5.48 4.03
CA LYS A 34 1.82 4.27 3.22
C LYS A 34 0.51 4.23 2.44
N TYR A 35 0.51 3.69 1.23
CA TYR A 35 -0.67 3.59 0.36
C TYR A 35 -0.50 2.42 -0.62
N CYS A 36 -1.59 1.80 -1.08
CA CYS A 36 -1.51 0.73 -2.08
C CYS A 36 -1.41 1.27 -3.50
N SER A 37 -1.04 0.44 -4.47
CA SER A 37 -0.94 0.85 -5.87
C SER A 37 -2.23 1.49 -6.40
N GLU A 38 -3.38 0.90 -6.06
CA GLU A 38 -4.68 1.47 -6.46
C GLU A 38 -4.94 2.87 -5.91
N CYS A 39 -4.41 3.17 -4.72
CA CYS A 39 -4.54 4.51 -4.18
C CYS A 39 -3.64 5.52 -4.90
N GLY A 40 -2.56 5.09 -5.52
CA GLY A 40 -1.58 5.97 -6.13
C GLY A 40 -1.70 6.05 -7.64
N ASP A 41 -2.81 6.60 -8.14
CA ASP A 41 -3.07 6.77 -9.57
C ASP A 41 -3.18 5.44 -10.35
N GLY A 42 -3.47 4.33 -9.67
CA GLY A 42 -3.58 2.98 -10.25
C GLY A 42 -2.29 2.16 -10.18
N ASP A 43 -1.13 2.79 -10.36
CA ASP A 43 0.19 2.12 -10.35
C ASP A 43 0.96 2.28 -9.03
N GLY A 44 0.50 3.15 -8.14
CA GLY A 44 1.17 3.47 -6.86
C GLY A 44 2.31 4.46 -7.00
N THR A 45 2.48 5.06 -8.16
CA THR A 45 3.59 5.98 -8.45
C THR A 45 3.41 7.34 -7.80
N LYS A 46 2.17 7.73 -7.48
CA LYS A 46 1.86 9.05 -6.93
C LYS A 46 1.16 8.93 -5.59
N CYS A 47 1.66 9.65 -4.59
CA CYS A 47 1.02 9.64 -3.28
C CYS A 47 -0.35 10.33 -3.35
N PRO A 48 -1.45 9.66 -2.98
CA PRO A 48 -2.80 10.26 -2.99
C PRO A 48 -2.97 11.41 -1.98
N LYS A 49 -2.09 11.49 -0.97
CA LYS A 49 -2.22 12.47 0.11
C LYS A 49 -1.51 13.78 -0.19
N CYS A 50 -0.34 13.74 -0.81
CA CYS A 50 0.46 14.93 -1.09
C CYS A 50 0.76 15.13 -2.58
N GLY A 51 0.37 14.20 -3.45
CA GLY A 51 0.62 14.25 -4.89
C GLY A 51 2.07 14.02 -5.30
N SER A 52 2.97 13.71 -4.37
CA SER A 52 4.38 13.47 -4.68
C SER A 52 4.57 12.12 -5.37
N ALA A 53 5.41 12.10 -6.42
CA ALA A 53 5.87 10.88 -7.08
C ALA A 53 7.08 10.24 -6.37
N GLU A 54 7.54 10.82 -5.26
CA GLU A 54 8.66 10.30 -4.48
C GLU A 54 8.16 9.25 -3.47
N TYR A 55 8.31 7.99 -3.83
CA TYR A 55 8.10 6.83 -2.96
C TYR A 55 9.41 6.04 -2.81
N SER A 56 9.54 5.28 -1.72
CA SER A 56 10.74 4.47 -1.47
C SER A 56 10.44 3.00 -1.48
N ASP A 57 9.65 2.56 -0.51
CA ASP A 57 9.61 1.19 -0.06
C ASP A 57 8.29 0.55 -0.42
N TYR A 58 8.40 -0.70 -0.85
CA TYR A 58 7.31 -1.61 -1.10
C TYR A 58 7.19 -2.53 0.11
N ASP A 59 6.28 -2.21 1.03
CA ASP A 59 5.92 -3.13 2.11
C ASP A 59 4.96 -4.19 1.56
N LYS A 60 5.27 -5.47 1.80
CA LYS A 60 4.35 -6.56 1.47
C LYS A 60 3.35 -6.75 2.61
N VAL A 61 2.09 -6.53 2.29
CA VAL A 61 0.96 -6.81 3.18
C VAL A 61 0.46 -8.22 2.90
N TYR A 62 0.49 -9.08 3.92
CA TYR A 62 -0.02 -10.44 3.83
C TYR A 62 -1.43 -10.54 4.43
N SER A 63 -2.27 -11.37 3.81
CA SER A 63 -3.56 -11.77 4.37
C SER A 63 -3.30 -12.52 5.67
N ASN A 64 -3.88 -12.06 6.76
CA ASN A 64 -3.84 -12.83 8.00
C ASN A 64 -4.63 -14.13 7.80
N LYS A 65 -4.11 -15.23 8.33
CA LYS A 65 -4.56 -16.59 8.01
C LYS A 65 -5.86 -16.94 8.71
#